data_AF-A0A5N7ZDG8-F1
#
_entry.id   AF-A0A5N7ZDG8-F1
#
_cell.length_a   1.000
_cell.length_b   1.000
_cell.length_c   1.000
_cell.angle_alpha   90.00
_cell.angle_beta   90.00
_cell.angle_gamma   90.00
#
_symmetry.space_group_name_H-M   'P 1'
#
loop_
_entity.id
_entity.type
_entity.pdbx_description
1 polymer ?
#
loop_
_entity_poly.entity_id
_entity_poly.type
_entity_poly.pdbx_seq_one_letter_code
_entity_poly.pdbx_strand_id
1 'polypeptide(L)'
;CVFTYYSIDKYYKWDSLSALNNILVFVSVIVLSLVALLNTDKLYTLVTAVATILTLVYLHFVVRAVWITKASLVFTILMLGFFPVNGILTGTGIESPIVNYNPKEFLGIRMLTIPVEDAVYGYTQFLLVLYFFKKISANTVIKL
;
A
#
# COMPACT_ATOMS: atom_id res chain seq x y z
N CYS A 1 -1.08 8.24 -8.48
CA CYS A 1 -1.10 7.91 -7.03
C CYS A 1 -0.66 9.08 -6.16
N VAL A 2 0.61 9.51 -6.20
CA VAL A 2 1.10 10.61 -5.34
C VAL A 2 0.45 11.95 -5.65
N PHE A 3 0.19 12.26 -6.93
CA PHE A 3 -0.55 13.47 -7.31
C PHE A 3 -1.95 13.53 -6.67
N THR A 4 -2.69 12.42 -6.66
CA THR A 4 -4.00 12.32 -6.01
C THR A 4 -3.90 12.61 -4.51
N TYR A 5 -2.90 12.04 -3.84
CA TYR A 5 -2.62 12.36 -2.45
C TYR A 5 -2.33 13.85 -2.27
N TYR A 6 -1.45 14.42 -3.10
CA TYR A 6 -1.07 15.83 -3.02
C TYR A 6 -2.28 16.77 -3.19
N SER A 7 -3.14 16.51 -4.17
CA SER A 7 -4.36 17.28 -4.39
C SER A 7 -5.30 17.19 -3.17
N ILE A 8 -5.53 15.99 -2.64
CA ILE A 8 -6.39 15.81 -1.46
C ILE A 8 -5.78 16.51 -0.24
N ASP A 9 -4.48 16.34 0.01
CA ASP A 9 -3.75 16.97 1.13
C ASP A 9 -3.77 18.50 1.05
N LYS A 10 -3.76 19.06 -0.18
CA LYS A 10 -3.81 20.51 -0.41
C LYS A 10 -5.20 21.11 -0.15
N TYR A 11 -6.26 20.43 -0.58
CA TYR A 11 -7.62 20.99 -0.53
C TYR A 11 -8.45 20.53 0.69
N TYR A 12 -8.09 19.41 1.33
CA TYR A 12 -8.82 18.84 2.45
C TYR A 12 -7.92 18.67 3.68
N LYS A 13 -8.24 19.40 4.76
CA LYS A 13 -7.54 19.31 6.04
C LYS A 13 -8.11 18.18 6.89
N TRP A 14 -7.64 16.96 6.63
CA TRP A 14 -7.98 15.78 7.45
C TRP A 14 -6.94 15.49 8.53
N ASP A 15 -6.55 16.51 9.28
CA ASP A 15 -5.47 16.39 10.27
C ASP A 15 -5.90 15.54 11.47
N SER A 16 -7.21 15.47 11.75
CA SER A 16 -7.80 14.60 12.78
C SER A 16 -7.59 13.10 12.50
N LEU A 17 -7.36 12.70 11.24
CA LEU A 17 -7.08 11.29 10.90
C LEU A 17 -5.75 10.80 11.49
N SER A 18 -4.83 11.71 11.80
CA SER A 18 -3.54 11.35 12.40
C SER A 18 -3.69 10.64 13.75
N ALA A 19 -4.80 10.85 14.46
CA ALA A 19 -5.12 10.15 15.70
C ALA A 19 -5.29 8.64 15.52
N LEU A 20 -5.61 8.18 14.31
CA LEU A 20 -5.80 6.76 13.98
C LEU A 20 -4.52 6.08 13.48
N ASN A 21 -3.41 6.81 13.32
CA ASN A 21 -2.16 6.24 12.79
C ASN A 21 -1.67 5.08 13.64
N ASN A 22 -1.67 5.23 14.97
CA ASN A 22 -1.22 4.17 15.88
C ASN A 22 -2.06 2.91 15.66
N ILE A 23 -3.39 3.04 15.73
CA ILE A 23 -4.31 1.91 15.56
C ILE A 23 -4.07 1.22 14.22
N LEU A 24 -4.02 1.99 13.13
CA LEU A 24 -3.80 1.45 11.80
C LEU A 24 -2.47 0.70 11.71
N VAL A 25 -1.36 1.32 12.14
CA VAL A 25 -0.03 0.72 12.06
C VAL A 25 0.05 -0.55 12.90
N PHE A 26 -0.40 -0.53 14.16
CA PHE A 26 -0.35 -1.71 15.04
C PHE A 26 -1.22 -2.85 14.50
N VAL A 27 -2.45 -2.56 14.06
CA VAL A 27 -3.33 -3.58 13.48
C VAL A 27 -2.72 -4.16 12.21
N SER A 28 -2.23 -3.33 11.29
CA SER A 28 -1.59 -3.79 10.06
C SER A 28 -0.35 -4.64 10.36
N VAL A 29 0.53 -4.20 11.27
CA VAL A 29 1.75 -4.95 11.62
C VAL A 29 1.40 -6.30 12.26
N ILE A 30 0.44 -6.36 13.18
CA ILE A 30 0.01 -7.62 13.81
C ILE A 30 -0.54 -8.57 12.75
N VAL A 31 -1.49 -8.12 11.92
CA VAL A 31 -2.12 -8.95 10.89
C VAL A 31 -1.09 -9.45 9.89
N LEU A 32 -0.23 -8.57 9.37
CA LEU A 32 0.80 -8.94 8.41
C LEU A 32 1.85 -9.87 9.02
N SER A 33 2.18 -9.69 10.30
CA SER A 33 3.13 -10.59 10.99
C SER A 33 2.55 -11.99 11.13
N LEU A 34 1.27 -12.11 11.48
CA LEU A 34 0.59 -13.40 11.51
C LEU A 34 0.56 -14.05 10.12
N VAL A 35 0.21 -13.28 9.08
CA VAL A 35 0.21 -13.78 7.70
C VAL A 35 1.59 -14.29 7.28
N ALA A 36 2.65 -13.52 7.56
CA ALA A 36 4.02 -13.87 7.23
C ALA A 36 4.50 -15.14 7.96
N LEU A 37 4.23 -15.24 9.28
CA LEU A 37 4.65 -16.37 10.11
C LEU A 37 3.91 -17.67 9.76
N LEU A 38 2.64 -17.57 9.34
CA LEU A 38 1.84 -18.73 8.94
C LEU A 38 2.08 -19.20 7.50
N ASN A 39 2.81 -18.42 6.69
CA ASN A 39 3.00 -18.69 5.25
C ASN A 39 4.46 -18.48 4.81
N THR A 40 5.42 -18.98 5.60
CA THR A 40 6.86 -18.84 5.29
C THR A 40 7.28 -19.57 4.02
N ASP A 41 6.47 -20.52 3.55
CA ASP A 41 6.65 -21.28 2.31
C ASP A 41 6.25 -20.50 1.05
N LYS A 42 5.52 -19.39 1.20
CA LYS A 42 4.95 -18.60 0.09
C LYS A 42 5.75 -17.32 -0.09
N LEU A 43 6.69 -17.30 -1.04
CA LEU A 43 7.66 -16.22 -1.15
C LEU A 43 7.00 -14.86 -1.41
N TYR A 44 5.97 -14.81 -2.26
CA TYR A 44 5.30 -13.55 -2.58
C TYR A 44 4.55 -13.00 -1.37
N THR A 45 3.81 -13.84 -0.64
CA THR A 45 3.14 -13.46 0.61
C THR A 45 4.17 -12.96 1.64
N LEU A 46 5.26 -13.69 1.83
CA LEU A 46 6.28 -13.37 2.83
C LEU A 46 6.96 -12.03 2.52
N VAL A 47 7.45 -11.86 1.29
CA VAL A 47 8.18 -10.65 0.89
C VAL A 47 7.28 -9.42 0.93
N THR A 48 6.04 -9.53 0.45
CA THR A 48 5.10 -8.40 0.48
C THR A 48 4.75 -8.00 1.92
N ALA A 49 4.41 -8.97 2.78
CA ALA A 49 4.11 -8.70 4.18
C ALA A 49 5.30 -8.07 4.93
N VAL A 50 6.50 -8.63 4.78
CA VAL A 50 7.71 -8.10 5.42
C VAL A 50 8.04 -6.70 4.92
N ALA A 51 7.98 -6.46 3.60
CA ALA A 51 8.23 -5.14 3.04
C ALA A 51 7.24 -4.08 3.57
N THR A 52 5.95 -4.43 3.67
CA THR A 52 4.94 -3.53 4.25
C THR A 52 5.18 -3.28 5.73
N ILE A 53 5.49 -4.32 6.52
CA ILE A 53 5.79 -4.18 7.95
C ILE A 53 6.97 -3.24 8.15
N LEU A 54 8.09 -3.49 7.46
CA LEU A 54 9.29 -2.64 7.56
C LEU A 54 8.99 -1.20 7.17
N THR A 55 8.21 -1.00 6.12
CA THR A 55 7.78 0.34 5.68
C THR A 55 6.94 1.04 6.75
N LEU A 56 5.93 0.37 7.30
CA LEU A 56 5.05 0.95 8.33
C LEU A 56 5.82 1.24 9.62
N VAL A 57 6.66 0.31 10.08
CA VAL A 57 7.50 0.48 11.27
C VAL A 57 8.47 1.66 11.07
N TYR A 58 9.15 1.72 9.94
CA TYR A 58 10.05 2.84 9.62
C TYR A 58 9.31 4.17 9.59
N LEU A 59 8.20 4.27 8.85
CA LEU A 59 7.43 5.50 8.73
C LEU A 59 6.83 5.94 10.07
N HIS A 60 6.39 5.00 10.89
CA HIS A 60 5.74 5.30 12.16
C HIS A 60 6.74 5.67 13.27
N PHE A 61 7.78 4.85 13.49
CA PHE A 61 8.68 5.02 14.64
C PHE A 61 9.89 5.90 14.32
N VAL A 62 10.44 5.80 13.11
CA VAL A 62 11.66 6.55 12.73
C VAL A 62 11.29 7.90 12.13
N VAL A 63 10.42 7.92 11.12
CA VAL A 63 10.00 9.17 10.45
C VAL A 63 8.94 9.93 11.25
N ARG A 64 8.17 9.23 12.11
CA ARG A 64 7.04 9.80 12.85
C ARG A 64 6.02 10.44 11.92
N ALA A 65 5.73 9.76 10.81
CA ALA A 65 4.82 10.23 9.78
C ALA A 65 3.38 10.34 10.31
N VAL A 66 2.87 11.57 10.42
CA VAL A 66 1.49 11.84 10.87
C VAL A 66 0.43 11.62 9.79
N TRP A 67 0.85 11.29 8.56
CA TRP A 67 -0.01 11.21 7.38
C TRP A 67 -0.36 9.78 6.95
N ILE A 68 0.03 8.75 7.70
CA ILE A 68 -0.14 7.34 7.30
C ILE A 68 -1.63 7.03 7.05
N THR A 69 -2.53 7.29 7.99
CA THR A 69 -3.97 7.03 7.83
C THR A 69 -4.57 7.81 6.66
N LYS A 70 -4.18 9.08 6.49
CA LYS A 70 -4.61 9.89 5.34
C LYS A 70 -4.17 9.23 4.03
N ALA A 71 -2.92 8.78 3.95
CA ALA A 71 -2.41 8.06 2.80
C ALA A 71 -3.15 6.73 2.57
N SER A 72 -3.45 5.97 3.61
CA SER A 72 -4.24 4.73 3.51
C SER A 72 -5.63 4.98 2.92
N LEU A 73 -6.33 6.03 3.35
CA LEU A 73 -7.64 6.39 2.77
C LEU A 73 -7.52 6.80 1.30
N VAL A 74 -6.51 7.60 0.96
CA VAL A 74 -6.25 7.95 -0.44
C VAL A 74 -5.93 6.69 -1.26
N PHE A 75 -5.18 5.75 -0.72
CA PHE A 75 -4.90 4.47 -1.36
C PHE A 75 -6.18 3.67 -1.63
N THR A 76 -7.13 3.66 -0.68
CA THR A 76 -8.45 3.06 -0.88
C THR A 76 -9.20 3.72 -2.05
N ILE A 77 -9.13 5.05 -2.21
CA ILE A 77 -9.72 5.74 -3.36
C ILE A 77 -9.01 5.33 -4.66
N LEU A 78 -7.68 5.22 -4.63
CA LEU A 78 -6.88 4.78 -5.78
C LEU A 78 -7.20 3.34 -6.21
N MET A 79 -7.80 2.52 -5.34
CA MET A 79 -8.24 1.18 -5.71
C MET A 79 -9.25 1.18 -6.87
N LEU A 80 -10.02 2.25 -7.05
CA LEU A 80 -10.93 2.41 -8.18
C LEU A 80 -10.20 2.35 -9.54
N GLY A 81 -8.98 2.88 -9.61
CA GLY A 81 -8.13 2.76 -10.80
C GLY A 81 -7.30 1.49 -10.83
N PHE A 82 -6.93 0.97 -9.66
CA PHE A 82 -6.15 -0.26 -9.51
C PHE A 82 -6.88 -1.49 -10.04
N PHE A 83 -8.16 -1.67 -9.68
CA PHE A 83 -8.92 -2.87 -10.00
C PHE A 83 -9.12 -3.10 -11.49
N PRO A 84 -9.54 -2.11 -12.31
CA PRO A 84 -9.73 -2.33 -13.74
C PRO A 84 -8.42 -2.70 -14.44
N VAL A 85 -7.34 -1.97 -14.15
CA VAL A 85 -6.04 -2.18 -14.81
C VAL A 85 -5.45 -3.54 -14.44
N ASN A 86 -5.29 -3.81 -13.14
CA ASN A 86 -4.72 -5.09 -12.70
C ASN A 86 -5.66 -6.27 -12.94
N GLY A 87 -6.98 -6.03 -12.92
CA GLY A 87 -7.99 -7.03 -13.22
C GLY A 87 -7.83 -7.55 -14.64
N ILE A 88 -7.76 -6.65 -15.62
CA ILE A 88 -7.51 -7.03 -17.02
C ILE A 88 -6.19 -7.79 -17.14
N LEU A 89 -5.10 -7.27 -16.57
CA LEU A 89 -3.79 -7.91 -16.63
C LEU A 89 -3.78 -9.32 -16.03
N THR A 90 -4.61 -9.58 -15.02
CA THR A 90 -4.71 -10.88 -14.34
C THR A 90 -5.84 -11.76 -14.87
N GLY A 91 -6.47 -11.39 -15.99
CA GLY A 91 -7.40 -12.27 -16.72
C GLY A 91 -8.86 -11.83 -16.75
N THR A 92 -9.20 -10.64 -16.26
CA THR A 92 -10.58 -10.11 -16.39
C THR A 92 -10.84 -9.73 -17.84
N GLY A 93 -11.76 -10.43 -18.50
CA GLY A 93 -12.23 -10.08 -19.84
C GLY A 93 -11.27 -10.42 -20.99
N ILE A 94 -10.25 -11.26 -20.74
CA ILE A 94 -9.32 -11.75 -21.77
C ILE A 94 -9.16 -13.27 -21.66
N GLU A 95 -8.89 -13.94 -22.79
CA GLU A 95 -8.82 -15.41 -22.86
C GLU A 95 -7.68 -16.00 -22.04
N SER A 96 -6.56 -15.29 -21.94
CA SER A 96 -5.41 -15.70 -21.14
C SER A 96 -4.85 -14.50 -20.36
N PRO A 97 -4.57 -14.66 -19.06
CA PRO A 97 -3.97 -13.60 -18.25
C PRO A 97 -2.57 -13.26 -18.74
N ILE A 98 -2.26 -11.96 -18.77
CA ILE A 98 -0.92 -11.46 -19.12
C ILE A 98 0.03 -11.65 -17.94
N VAL A 99 -0.45 -11.33 -16.73
CA VAL A 99 0.30 -11.48 -15.48
C VAL A 99 -0.17 -12.74 -14.77
N ASN A 100 0.76 -13.68 -14.62
CA ASN A 100 0.51 -15.01 -14.09
C ASN A 100 1.20 -15.20 -12.73
N TYR A 101 0.47 -15.78 -11.79
CA TYR A 101 0.98 -16.06 -10.44
C TYR A 101 1.07 -17.57 -10.23
N ASN A 102 2.21 -18.04 -9.71
CA ASN A 102 2.37 -19.43 -9.27
C ASN A 102 1.55 -19.65 -7.99
N PRO A 103 0.54 -20.55 -7.97
CA PRO A 103 -0.29 -20.81 -6.79
C PRO A 103 0.47 -21.25 -5.55
N LYS A 104 1.72 -21.70 -5.69
CA LYS A 104 2.59 -22.07 -4.56
C LYS A 104 3.22 -20.87 -3.85
N GLU A 105 3.21 -19.69 -4.44
CA GLU A 105 3.96 -18.53 -3.97
C GLU A 105 3.11 -17.49 -3.23
N PHE A 106 1.78 -17.58 -3.29
CA PHE A 106 0.85 -16.60 -2.73
C PHE A 106 -0.32 -17.28 -2.00
N LEU A 107 -1.11 -16.53 -1.22
CA LEU A 107 -2.16 -17.04 -0.33
C LEU A 107 -3.29 -17.81 -1.02
N GLY A 108 -3.41 -17.74 -2.34
CA GLY A 108 -4.57 -18.26 -3.08
C GLY A 108 -5.81 -17.37 -2.97
N ILE A 109 -5.75 -16.28 -2.21
CA ILE A 109 -6.86 -15.33 -2.03
C ILE A 109 -6.78 -14.26 -3.11
N ARG A 110 -7.91 -14.00 -3.79
CA ARG A 110 -8.01 -13.01 -4.86
C ARG A 110 -9.12 -12.00 -4.62
N MET A 111 -8.89 -10.77 -5.06
CA MET A 111 -9.89 -9.73 -5.28
C MET A 111 -10.19 -9.72 -6.78
N LEU A 112 -11.34 -10.28 -7.17
CA LEU A 112 -11.63 -10.62 -8.56
C LEU A 112 -10.55 -11.60 -9.08
N THR A 113 -9.77 -11.20 -10.09
CA THR A 113 -8.65 -11.99 -10.63
C THR A 113 -7.31 -11.65 -9.99
N ILE A 114 -7.21 -10.62 -9.13
CA ILE A 114 -5.95 -10.07 -8.63
C ILE A 114 -5.60 -10.70 -7.27
N PRO A 115 -4.40 -11.24 -7.04
CA PRO A 115 -3.98 -11.67 -5.71
C PRO A 115 -4.07 -10.54 -4.68
N VAL A 116 -4.43 -10.87 -3.43
CA VAL A 116 -4.54 -9.86 -2.36
C VAL A 116 -3.21 -9.17 -2.08
N GLU A 117 -2.09 -9.88 -2.26
CA GLU A 117 -0.74 -9.39 -2.13
C GLU A 117 -0.44 -8.20 -3.05
N ASP A 118 -1.06 -8.10 -4.23
CA ASP A 118 -0.81 -6.98 -5.16
C ASP A 118 -1.27 -5.65 -4.56
N ALA A 119 -2.35 -5.64 -3.77
CA ALA A 119 -2.79 -4.44 -3.07
C ALA A 119 -1.85 -4.09 -1.91
N VAL A 120 -1.32 -5.09 -1.20
CA VAL A 120 -0.36 -4.91 -0.09
C VAL A 120 0.98 -4.38 -0.62
N TYR A 121 1.46 -4.97 -1.72
CA TYR A 121 2.63 -4.52 -2.44
C TYR A 121 2.46 -3.11 -2.99
N GLY A 122 1.34 -2.84 -3.68
CA GLY A 122 1.00 -1.51 -4.19
C GLY A 122 0.91 -0.46 -3.10
N TYR A 123 0.38 -0.82 -1.92
CA TYR A 123 0.32 0.06 -0.75
C TYR A 123 1.72 0.42 -0.24
N THR A 124 2.61 -0.57 -0.16
CA THR A 124 4.01 -0.38 0.24
C THR A 124 4.72 0.59 -0.70
N GLN A 125 4.61 0.34 -2.02
CA GLN A 125 5.20 1.22 -3.03
C GLN A 125 4.63 2.63 -2.94
N PHE A 126 3.31 2.77 -2.79
CA PHE A 126 2.66 4.07 -2.66
C PHE A 126 3.17 4.86 -1.45
N LEU A 127 3.27 4.23 -0.28
CA LEU A 127 3.78 4.86 0.94
C LEU A 127 5.23 5.32 0.79
N LEU A 128 6.11 4.48 0.22
CA LEU A 128 7.52 4.80 0.03
C LEU A 128 7.70 5.95 -0.96
N VAL A 129 7.04 5.90 -2.12
CA VAL A 129 7.11 6.98 -3.11
C VAL A 129 6.54 8.28 -2.53
N LEU A 130 5.45 8.21 -1.75
CA LEU A 130 4.91 9.37 -1.06
C LEU A 130 5.90 9.95 -0.03
N TYR A 131 6.57 9.11 0.74
CA TYR A 131 7.60 9.54 1.69
C TYR A 131 8.73 10.28 0.97
N PHE A 132 9.29 9.71 -0.10
CA PHE A 132 10.36 10.37 -0.86
C PHE A 132 9.88 11.67 -1.50
N PHE A 133 8.67 11.70 -2.06
CA PHE A 133 8.07 12.90 -2.60
C PHE A 133 7.98 14.01 -1.54
N LYS A 134 7.46 13.71 -0.34
CA LYS A 134 7.36 14.71 0.75
C LYS A 134 8.73 15.16 1.24
N LYS A 135 9.69 14.25 1.38
CA LYS A 135 11.06 14.56 1.82
C LYS A 135 11.80 15.47 0.83
N ILE A 136 11.72 15.16 -0.46
CA ILE A 136 12.37 15.96 -1.51
C ILE A 136 11.67 17.31 -1.63
N SER A 137 10.34 17.34 -1.63
CA SER A 137 9.55 18.59 -1.77
C SER A 137 9.71 19.53 -0.57
N ALA A 138 10.00 19.02 0.63
CA ALA A 138 10.30 19.85 1.79
C ALA A 138 11.68 20.54 1.71
N ASN A 139 12.65 19.88 1.04
CA ASN A 139 14.01 20.40 0.88
C ASN A 139 14.11 21.37 -0.30
N THR A 140 13.26 21.22 -1.31
CA THR A 140 13.13 22.19 -2.38
C THR A 140 12.22 23.31 -1.88
N VAL A 141 12.78 24.47 -1.54
CA VAL A 141 12.03 25.70 -1.25
C VAL A 141 11.23 26.10 -2.51
N ILE A 142 10.10 25.46 -2.75
CA ILE A 142 9.11 25.94 -3.72
C ILE A 142 8.06 26.66 -2.88
N LYS A 143 8.29 27.96 -2.70
CA LYS A 143 7.21 28.89 -2.38
C LYS A 143 6.21 28.80 -3.54
N LEU A 144 5.09 28.11 -3.34
CA LEU A 144 3.87 28.29 -4.11
C LEU A 144 2.86 29.02 -3.24
#